data_AF-A0A1P8YFJ7-F1
#
_entry.id   AF-A0A1P8YFJ7-F1
#
_cell.length_a   1.000
_cell.length_b   1.000
_cell.length_c   1.000
_cell.angle_alpha   90.00
_cell.angle_beta   90.00
_cell.angle_gamma   90.00
#
_symmetry.space_group_name_H-M   'P 1'
#
loop_
_entity.id
_entity.type
_entity.pdbx_description
1 polymer ?
#
loop_
_entity_poly.entity_id
_entity_poly.type
_entity_poly.pdbx_seq_one_letter_code
_entity_poly.pdbx_strand_id
1 'polypeptide(L)'
;MGRPDAYVEIGAGQADQFDSYVNRSQKNSYDIEHVRSDSYDRDGAEFESEQDFDAWRNDVAGLVLLRADVNRSLQDKSFAEKAPHYAKQNVYAASFTASVYQHQPQFAKFRDVEELPFRPFETFGKAEQEERRALVLALADKIWSPDRIEELRP
;
A
#
# COMPACT_ATOMS: atom_id res chain seq x y z
N MET A 1 14.23 -11.09 3.77
CA MET A 1 12.77 -11.23 3.90
C MET A 1 12.14 -9.97 3.32
N GLY A 2 11.48 -10.05 2.17
CA GLY A 2 11.02 -8.85 1.44
C GLY A 2 9.71 -8.30 1.99
N ARG A 3 9.58 -6.96 2.05
CA ARG A 3 8.30 -6.28 2.28
C ARG A 3 7.74 -5.78 0.95
N PRO A 4 6.41 -5.78 0.76
CA PRO A 4 5.78 -5.22 -0.44
C PRO A 4 6.23 -3.78 -0.74
N ASP A 5 6.27 -2.92 0.27
CA ASP A 5 6.66 -1.51 0.12
C ASP A 5 8.07 -1.39 -0.50
N ALA A 6 9.05 -2.10 0.07
CA ALA A 6 10.44 -2.06 -0.38
C ALA A 6 10.63 -2.73 -1.75
N TYR A 7 9.95 -3.86 -2.00
CA TYR A 7 10.02 -4.55 -3.30
C TYR A 7 9.51 -3.65 -4.44
N VAL A 8 8.39 -2.97 -4.21
CA VAL A 8 7.79 -2.05 -5.19
C VAL A 8 8.68 -0.83 -5.41
N GLU A 9 9.32 -0.30 -4.37
CA GLU A 9 10.25 0.82 -4.51
C GLU A 9 11.49 0.47 -5.32
N ILE A 10 12.13 -0.65 -5.01
CA ILE A 10 13.30 -1.14 -5.77
C ILE A 10 12.90 -1.38 -7.23
N GLY A 11 11.76 -2.04 -7.46
CA GLY A 11 11.22 -2.26 -8.80
C GLY A 11 10.96 -0.96 -9.56
N ALA A 12 10.45 0.06 -8.87
CA ALA A 12 10.23 1.40 -9.41
C ALA A 12 11.52 2.25 -9.56
N GLY A 13 12.70 1.68 -9.29
CA GLY A 13 13.98 2.37 -9.44
C GLY A 13 14.35 3.30 -8.29
N GLN A 14 13.69 3.14 -7.13
CA GLN A 14 14.04 3.84 -5.90
C GLN A 14 15.06 3.02 -5.08
N ALA A 15 15.69 3.67 -4.10
CA ALA A 15 16.58 2.97 -3.18
C ALA A 15 15.82 2.00 -2.27
N ASP A 16 16.48 0.94 -1.81
CA ASP A 16 15.92 0.04 -0.80
C ASP A 16 15.80 0.78 0.55
N GLN A 17 14.56 0.97 0.99
CA GLN A 17 14.23 1.64 2.25
C GLN A 17 13.86 0.66 3.37
N PHE A 18 14.08 -0.66 3.19
CA PHE A 18 13.70 -1.67 4.19
C PHE A 18 14.21 -1.34 5.59
N ASP A 19 15.50 -1.00 5.72
CA ASP A 19 16.12 -0.64 7.00
C ASP A 19 15.44 0.57 7.65
N SER A 20 15.03 1.56 6.84
CA SER A 20 14.27 2.71 7.35
C SER A 20 12.87 2.29 7.80
N TYR A 21 12.19 1.42 7.07
CA TYR A 21 10.83 0.96 7.42
C TYR A 21 10.77 0.16 8.73
N VAL A 22 11.82 -0.61 9.04
CA VAL A 22 11.85 -1.41 10.28
C VAL A 22 12.49 -0.68 11.46
N ASN A 23 13.18 0.44 11.21
CA ASN A 23 13.82 1.22 12.27
C ASN A 23 12.78 1.99 13.11
N ARG A 24 12.52 1.48 14.32
CA ARG A 24 11.64 2.13 15.32
C ARG A 24 12.32 3.19 16.19
N SER A 25 13.65 3.31 16.17
CA SER A 25 14.38 4.30 16.98
C SER A 25 14.54 5.66 16.29
N GLN A 26 14.21 5.75 15.00
CA GLN A 26 14.26 7.00 14.26
C GLN A 26 13.17 8.00 14.72
N LYS A 27 13.49 9.29 14.67
CA LYS A 27 12.61 10.38 15.16
C LYS A 27 11.22 10.42 14.50
N ASN A 28 11.15 10.05 13.22
CA ASN A 28 9.89 9.98 12.48
C ASN A 28 9.79 8.60 11.84
N SER A 29 9.42 7.61 12.67
CA SER A 29 9.26 6.23 12.24
C SER A 29 8.10 6.06 11.29
N TYR A 30 7.99 4.86 10.72
CA TYR A 30 6.85 4.47 9.91
C TYR A 30 5.81 3.73 10.74
N ASP A 31 4.55 4.05 10.50
CA ASP A 31 3.40 3.42 11.12
C ASP A 31 2.43 2.90 10.05
N ILE A 32 1.68 1.87 10.42
CA ILE A 32 0.61 1.34 9.60
C ILE A 32 -0.52 2.36 9.61
N GLU A 33 -0.99 2.69 8.42
CA GLU A 33 -2.15 3.53 8.17
C GLU A 33 -3.25 2.70 7.50
N HIS A 34 -4.48 2.90 7.95
CA HIS A 34 -5.67 2.32 7.36
C HIS A 34 -6.18 3.24 6.24
N VAL A 35 -6.40 2.68 5.06
CA VAL A 35 -6.85 3.45 3.89
C VAL A 35 -8.26 4.02 4.10
N ARG A 36 -9.13 3.24 4.76
CA ARG A 36 -10.49 3.69 5.13
C ARG A 36 -10.49 4.55 6.39
N SER A 37 -11.60 5.26 6.64
CA SER A 37 -11.79 5.98 7.90
C SER A 37 -12.20 5.03 9.01
N ASP A 38 -12.02 5.43 10.27
CA ASP A 38 -12.44 4.65 11.45
C ASP A 38 -13.88 5.00 11.85
N SER A 39 -14.79 5.00 10.88
CA SER A 39 -16.17 5.44 11.07
C SER A 39 -17.15 4.51 10.36
N TYR A 40 -17.68 3.53 11.10
CA TYR A 40 -18.72 2.64 10.60
C TYR A 40 -19.98 3.41 10.17
N ASP A 41 -20.37 4.46 10.90
CA ASP A 41 -21.53 5.28 10.53
C ASP A 41 -21.40 5.94 9.15
N ARG A 42 -20.17 6.25 8.71
CA ARG A 42 -19.90 6.90 7.43
C ARG A 42 -19.71 5.91 6.30
N ASP A 43 -18.90 4.88 6.55
CA ASP A 43 -18.39 3.97 5.50
C ASP A 43 -18.96 2.55 5.61
N GLY A 44 -19.78 2.27 6.63
CA GLY A 44 -20.31 0.95 6.97
C GLY A 44 -21.47 0.48 6.10
N ALA A 45 -22.01 1.30 5.21
CA ALA A 45 -23.19 0.98 4.41
C ALA A 45 -23.01 -0.26 3.50
N GLU A 46 -21.77 -0.58 3.13
CA GLU A 46 -21.42 -1.76 2.32
C GLU A 46 -21.11 -3.02 3.16
N PHE A 47 -21.27 -2.95 4.49
CA PHE A 47 -20.88 -3.98 5.43
C PHE A 47 -22.07 -4.55 6.19
N GLU A 48 -22.02 -5.85 6.47
CA GLU A 48 -23.11 -6.54 7.17
C GLU A 48 -23.18 -6.14 8.65
N SER A 49 -22.05 -5.75 9.23
CA SER A 49 -21.93 -5.32 10.62
C SER A 49 -20.66 -4.49 10.84
N GLU A 50 -20.56 -3.84 12.00
CA GLU A 50 -19.34 -3.16 12.45
C GLU A 50 -18.14 -4.14 12.54
N GLN A 51 -18.39 -5.39 12.92
CA GLN A 51 -17.35 -6.43 12.95
C GLN A 51 -16.84 -6.79 11.55
N ASP A 52 -17.73 -6.87 10.55
CA ASP A 52 -17.33 -7.04 9.14
C ASP A 52 -16.51 -5.84 8.67
N PHE A 53 -16.94 -4.61 8.99
CA PHE A 53 -16.19 -3.39 8.70
C PHE A 53 -14.76 -3.42 9.27
N ASP A 54 -14.62 -3.75 10.55
CA ASP A 54 -13.32 -3.83 11.21
C ASP A 54 -12.43 -4.94 10.63
N ALA A 55 -13.01 -6.08 10.27
CA ALA A 55 -12.27 -7.17 9.66
C ALA A 55 -11.64 -6.74 8.33
N TRP A 56 -12.40 -6.01 7.50
CA TRP A 56 -11.87 -5.49 6.25
C TRP A 56 -10.93 -4.30 6.42
N ARG A 57 -11.14 -3.44 7.43
CA ARG A 57 -10.16 -2.39 7.76
C ARG A 57 -8.81 -3.00 8.09
N ASN A 58 -8.79 -4.09 8.85
CA ASN A 58 -7.56 -4.75 9.29
C ASN A 58 -6.93 -5.69 8.26
N ASP A 59 -7.56 -5.89 7.10
CA ASP A 59 -7.00 -6.68 6.00
C ASP A 59 -5.82 -5.96 5.35
N VAL A 60 -4.76 -6.70 5.04
CA VAL A 60 -3.48 -6.17 4.51
C VAL A 60 -3.64 -5.35 3.22
N ALA A 61 -4.66 -5.61 2.40
CA ALA A 61 -4.94 -4.84 1.20
C ALA A 61 -5.45 -3.42 1.50
N GLY A 62 -6.01 -3.20 2.70
CA GLY A 62 -6.46 -1.90 3.19
C GLY A 62 -5.40 -1.15 4.01
N LEU A 63 -4.15 -1.64 4.06
CA LEU A 63 -3.08 -1.08 4.87
C LEU A 63 -1.94 -0.53 4.02
N VAL A 64 -1.38 0.60 4.46
CA VAL A 64 -0.18 1.19 3.87
C VAL A 64 0.79 1.62 4.96
N LEU A 65 2.06 1.74 4.62
CA LEU A 65 3.09 2.20 5.56
C LEU A 65 3.41 3.67 5.30
N LEU A 66 3.19 4.54 6.29
CA LEU A 66 3.43 5.99 6.18
C LEU A 66 4.31 6.49 7.31
N ARG A 67 4.93 7.66 7.12
CA ARG A 67 5.62 8.34 8.23
C ARG A 67 4.63 8.73 9.33
N ALA A 68 5.05 8.61 10.58
CA ALA A 68 4.23 8.82 11.77
C ALA A 68 3.64 10.24 11.85
N ASP A 69 4.35 11.27 11.36
CA ASP A 69 3.83 12.64 11.27
C ASP A 69 2.65 12.77 10.29
N VAL A 70 2.79 12.20 9.09
CA VAL A 70 1.74 12.18 8.06
C VAL A 70 0.55 11.36 8.56
N ASN A 71 0.79 10.15 9.09
CA ASN A 71 -0.26 9.28 9.62
C ASN A 71 -1.13 9.99 10.66
N ARG A 72 -0.48 10.66 11.63
CA ARG A 72 -1.19 11.45 12.66
C ARG A 72 -1.99 12.61 12.12
N SER A 73 -1.65 13.15 10.94
CA SER A 73 -2.44 14.22 10.30
C SER A 73 -3.66 13.70 9.54
N LEU A 74 -3.65 12.41 9.16
CA LEU A 74 -4.71 11.81 8.37
C LEU A 74 -5.86 11.32 9.24
N GLN A 75 -5.56 10.71 10.39
CA GLN A 75 -6.56 10.28 11.38
C GLN A 75 -7.75 9.53 10.71
N ASP A 76 -8.97 9.98 10.97
CA ASP A 76 -10.26 9.45 10.51
C ASP A 76 -10.74 10.08 9.19
N LYS A 77 -9.84 10.71 8.42
CA LYS A 77 -10.20 11.30 7.13
C LYS A 77 -10.75 10.26 6.15
N SER A 78 -11.57 10.73 5.22
CA SER A 78 -12.03 9.89 4.11
C SER A 78 -10.88 9.54 3.15
N PHE A 79 -11.04 8.46 2.37
CA PHE A 79 -10.05 8.10 1.34
C PHE A 79 -9.75 9.26 0.39
N ALA A 80 -10.78 9.99 -0.05
CA ALA A 80 -10.64 11.13 -0.96
C ALA A 80 -9.75 12.25 -0.37
N GLU A 81 -9.82 12.46 0.95
CA GLU A 81 -8.95 13.39 1.64
C GLU A 81 -7.53 12.83 1.86
N LYS A 82 -7.38 11.51 2.08
CA LYS A 82 -6.09 10.85 2.30
C LYS A 82 -5.27 10.69 1.01
N ALA A 83 -5.93 10.41 -0.12
CA ALA A 83 -5.28 10.09 -1.39
C ALA A 83 -4.23 11.13 -1.85
N PRO A 84 -4.48 12.46 -1.82
CA PRO A 84 -3.47 13.45 -2.18
C PRO A 84 -2.20 13.40 -1.33
N HIS A 85 -2.29 12.93 -0.08
CA HIS A 85 -1.13 12.77 0.79
C HIS A 85 -0.32 11.52 0.41
N TYR A 86 -0.98 10.43 0.01
CA TYR A 86 -0.33 9.20 -0.43
C TYR A 86 0.55 9.40 -1.67
N ALA A 87 0.14 10.28 -2.59
CA ALA A 87 0.92 10.64 -3.79
C ALA A 87 2.35 11.11 -3.49
N LYS A 88 2.63 11.58 -2.26
CA LYS A 88 3.94 12.11 -1.82
C LYS A 88 4.72 11.14 -0.93
N GLN A 89 4.25 9.91 -0.76
CA GLN A 89 4.86 8.89 0.10
C GLN A 89 5.62 7.86 -0.74
N ASN A 90 5.85 6.65 -0.21
CA ASN A 90 6.44 5.55 -0.99
C ASN A 90 5.56 5.17 -2.18
N VAL A 91 6.18 4.49 -3.16
CA VAL A 91 5.52 4.13 -4.43
C VAL A 91 4.29 3.24 -4.20
N TYR A 92 4.33 2.34 -3.21
CA TYR A 92 3.21 1.46 -2.88
C TYR A 92 1.98 2.25 -2.41
N ALA A 93 2.14 3.24 -1.54
CA ALA A 93 1.07 4.15 -1.13
C ALA A 93 0.67 5.09 -2.28
N ALA A 94 1.62 5.67 -3.00
CA ALA A 94 1.34 6.57 -4.12
C ALA A 94 0.53 5.89 -5.26
N SER A 95 0.65 4.55 -5.41
CA SER A 95 -0.11 3.74 -6.37
C SER A 95 -1.62 3.77 -6.19
N PHE A 96 -2.13 4.23 -5.04
CA PHE A 96 -3.56 4.51 -4.88
C PHE A 96 -4.01 5.69 -5.74
N THR A 97 -3.10 6.55 -6.19
CA THR A 97 -3.40 7.78 -6.94
C THR A 97 -2.90 7.72 -8.37
N ALA A 98 -3.58 8.41 -9.28
CA ALA A 98 -3.17 8.47 -10.69
C ALA A 98 -1.79 9.11 -10.91
N SER A 99 -1.27 9.89 -9.95
CA SER A 99 -0.04 10.67 -10.10
C SER A 99 1.19 9.79 -10.40
N VAL A 100 1.31 8.63 -9.74
CA VAL A 100 2.45 7.73 -9.93
C VAL A 100 2.45 7.07 -11.31
N TYR A 101 1.31 7.00 -11.99
CA TYR A 101 1.17 6.37 -13.31
C TYR A 101 1.55 7.30 -14.45
N GLN A 102 1.57 8.62 -14.21
CA GLN A 102 1.85 9.64 -15.24
C GLN A 102 3.32 10.02 -15.30
N HIS A 103 4.04 9.97 -14.17
CA HIS A 103 5.37 10.60 -14.03
C HIS A 103 6.48 9.63 -13.60
N GLN A 104 6.27 8.31 -13.65
CA GLN A 104 7.25 7.29 -13.23
C GLN A 104 7.42 6.18 -14.28
N PRO A 105 8.27 6.36 -15.31
CA PRO A 105 8.46 5.37 -16.37
C PRO A 105 9.05 4.05 -15.86
N GLN A 106 9.89 4.10 -14.80
CA GLN A 106 10.44 2.89 -14.18
C GLN A 106 9.35 2.08 -13.48
N PHE A 107 8.41 2.74 -12.79
CA PHE A 107 7.26 2.07 -12.20
C PHE A 107 6.35 1.44 -13.26
N ALA A 108 6.11 2.13 -14.38
CA ALA A 108 5.34 1.57 -15.49
C ALA A 108 6.02 0.31 -16.05
N LYS A 109 7.33 0.38 -16.33
CA LYS A 109 8.10 -0.79 -16.81
C LYS A 109 8.08 -1.94 -15.80
N PHE A 110 8.28 -1.66 -14.52
CA PHE A 110 8.23 -2.68 -13.46
C PHE A 110 6.89 -3.40 -13.43
N ARG A 111 5.80 -2.64 -13.50
CA ARG A 111 4.46 -3.19 -13.52
C ARG A 111 4.22 -4.10 -14.72
N ASP A 112 4.67 -3.68 -15.90
CA ASP A 112 4.50 -4.43 -17.14
C ASP A 112 5.36 -5.71 -17.15
N VAL A 113 6.60 -5.64 -16.67
CA VAL A 113 7.52 -6.79 -16.61
C VAL A 113 7.07 -7.82 -15.58
N GLU A 114 6.60 -7.35 -14.41
CA GLU A 114 6.16 -8.25 -13.34
C GLU A 114 4.69 -8.66 -13.44
N GLU A 115 3.96 -8.11 -14.41
CA GLU A 115 2.52 -8.34 -14.63
C GLU A 115 1.66 -8.02 -13.40
N LEU A 116 2.03 -6.97 -12.66
CA LEU A 116 1.35 -6.60 -11.41
C LEU A 116 0.11 -5.73 -11.69
N PRO A 117 -1.08 -6.07 -11.17
CA PRO A 117 -2.32 -5.37 -11.48
C PRO A 117 -2.49 -4.06 -10.67
N PHE A 118 -1.50 -3.18 -10.66
CA PHE A 118 -1.67 -1.88 -10.02
C PHE A 118 -2.64 -1.00 -10.82
N ARG A 119 -3.54 -0.34 -10.07
CA ARG A 119 -4.45 0.66 -10.60
C ARG A 119 -4.64 1.81 -9.59
N PRO A 120 -4.88 3.04 -10.05
CA PRO A 120 -5.31 4.12 -9.19
C PRO A 120 -6.78 3.94 -8.80
N PHE A 121 -7.20 4.60 -7.72
CA PHE A 121 -8.56 4.55 -7.22
C PHE A 121 -9.07 5.96 -6.94
N GLU A 122 -10.32 6.26 -7.33
CA GLU A 122 -11.00 7.51 -6.99
C GLU A 122 -11.80 7.40 -5.69
N THR A 123 -12.32 6.22 -5.42
CA THR A 123 -12.98 5.83 -4.17
C THR A 123 -12.36 4.54 -3.64
N PHE A 124 -12.60 4.17 -2.40
CA PHE A 124 -12.03 2.93 -1.86
C PHE A 124 -13.05 2.21 -0.96
N GLY A 125 -13.90 1.40 -1.59
CA GLY A 125 -14.83 0.48 -0.94
C GLY A 125 -14.38 -0.98 -1.04
N LYS A 126 -15.30 -1.91 -0.81
CA LYS A 126 -15.03 -3.36 -0.88
C LYS A 126 -14.52 -3.79 -2.25
N ALA A 127 -15.12 -3.31 -3.34
CA ALA A 127 -14.71 -3.69 -4.70
C ALA A 127 -13.27 -3.26 -4.97
N GLU A 128 -12.90 -2.05 -4.57
CA GLU A 128 -11.55 -1.53 -4.74
C GLU A 128 -10.53 -2.27 -3.89
N GLN A 129 -10.91 -2.63 -2.67
CA GLN A 129 -10.05 -3.42 -1.80
C GLN A 129 -9.85 -4.86 -2.29
N GLU A 130 -10.84 -5.49 -2.92
CA GLU A 130 -10.64 -6.82 -3.53
C GLU A 130 -9.65 -6.77 -4.70
N GLU A 131 -9.73 -5.74 -5.54
CA GLU A 131 -8.72 -5.56 -6.60
C GLU A 131 -7.33 -5.27 -6.02
N ARG A 132 -7.28 -4.55 -4.89
CA ARG A 132 -6.03 -4.35 -4.15
C ARG A 132 -5.52 -5.65 -3.52
N ARG A 133 -6.40 -6.54 -3.07
CA ARG A 133 -6.04 -7.85 -2.53
C ARG A 133 -5.40 -8.73 -3.61
N ALA A 134 -5.97 -8.72 -4.83
CA ALA A 134 -5.36 -9.42 -5.96
C ALA A 134 -3.93 -8.93 -6.25
N LEU A 135 -3.70 -7.61 -6.18
CA LEU A 135 -2.35 -7.04 -6.27
C LEU A 135 -1.44 -7.52 -5.12
N VAL A 136 -1.91 -7.51 -3.88
CA VAL A 136 -1.09 -7.95 -2.72
C VAL A 136 -0.71 -9.42 -2.85
N LEU A 137 -1.63 -10.28 -3.31
CA LEU A 137 -1.34 -11.68 -3.59
C LEU A 137 -0.29 -11.82 -4.69
N ALA A 138 -0.44 -11.11 -5.81
CA ALA A 138 0.56 -11.13 -6.88
C ALA A 138 1.94 -10.66 -6.39
N LEU A 139 1.99 -9.60 -5.58
CA LEU A 139 3.24 -9.15 -4.94
C LEU A 139 3.82 -10.22 -4.02
N ALA A 140 2.99 -10.90 -3.24
CA ALA A 140 3.42 -11.96 -2.36
C ALA A 140 4.08 -13.10 -3.14
N ASP A 141 3.44 -13.55 -4.22
CA ASP A 141 3.95 -14.62 -5.08
C ASP A 141 5.30 -14.25 -5.69
N LYS A 142 5.52 -12.99 -6.06
CA LYS A 142 6.81 -12.50 -6.57
C LYS A 142 7.88 -12.39 -5.49
N ILE A 143 7.52 -11.86 -4.32
CA ILE A 143 8.47 -11.62 -3.23
C ILE A 143 8.98 -12.93 -2.63
N TRP A 144 8.09 -13.92 -2.50
CA TRP A 144 8.34 -15.21 -1.87
C TRP A 144 8.40 -16.36 -2.88
N SER A 145 8.63 -16.09 -4.16
CA SER A 145 8.82 -17.16 -5.15
C SER A 145 10.05 -18.01 -4.80
N PRO A 146 9.97 -19.34 -4.95
CA PRO A 146 11.12 -20.22 -4.71
C PRO A 146 12.35 -19.83 -5.53
N ASP A 147 12.16 -19.48 -6.80
CA ASP A 147 13.24 -19.08 -7.71
C ASP A 147 14.01 -17.86 -7.17
N ARG A 148 13.29 -16.82 -6.73
CA ARG A 148 13.90 -15.63 -6.14
C ARG A 148 14.62 -15.93 -4.83
N ILE A 149 14.08 -16.85 -4.02
CA ILE A 149 14.72 -17.26 -2.77
C ILE A 149 16.05 -17.99 -3.05
N GLU A 150 16.09 -18.85 -4.07
CA GLU A 150 17.33 -19.52 -4.49
C GLU A 150 18.36 -18.54 -5.07
N GLU A 151 17.95 -17.51 -5.82
CA GLU A 151 18.86 -16.45 -6.29
C GLU A 151 19.50 -15.65 -5.15
N LEU A 152 18.80 -15.54 -4.02
CA LEU A 152 19.26 -14.84 -2.82
C LEU A 152 20.06 -15.75 -1.87
N ARG A 153 20.27 -17.02 -2.24
CA ARG A 153 21.01 -17.98 -1.44
C ARG A 153 22.52 -17.69 -1.56
N PRO A 154 23.22 -17.50 -0.43
CA PRO A 154 24.65 -17.20 -0.42
C PRO A 154 25.53 -18.38 -0.83
#